data_AF-A0A3B0ZUE8-F1
#
_entry.id   AF-A0A3B0ZUE8-F1
#
_cell.length_a   1.000
_cell.length_b   1.000
_cell.length_c   1.000
_cell.angle_alpha   90.00
_cell.angle_beta   90.00
_cell.angle_gamma   90.00
#
_symmetry.space_group_name_H-M   'P 1'
#
loop_
_entity.id
_entity.type
_entity.pdbx_description
1 polymer ?
#
loop_
_entity_poly.entity_id
_entity_poly.type
_entity_poly.pdbx_seq_one_letter_code
_entity_poly.pdbx_strand_id
1 'polypeptide(L)'
;MILLSSLIKQFESAFLRQYSEQILPSHRKALTAMAVCRTPQSLRMRAGCSQCDHTLTVPHSCGHRHCPHCQNHESQQWLERQLKKQVPAAYFLLTFTLPAELRPLAWRHQRQLYALMIQCVWETVRTFAQNDKQLQGIPGAIAVLHTHSRRLDFHPHVHLVMPAAAMDVTNKLWRTKGQANAKTGYLFNHKALAKVFRAKLLEAIIREGLMLPAKYPEAWVVDCKSVGSGGKALVYLGRYLYRGVIQEKDIVACRDGKVTFRYQNSKTKQWESRTVTGTTFLWLILQHVLPKGFRRARNFGFLHPNSKRLIRLLQYLLGLDPNR
;
A
#
# COMPACT_ATOMS: atom_id res chain seq x y z
N MET A 1 -7.89 25.55 -0.75
CA MET A 1 -7.16 24.27 -0.57
C MET A 1 -5.73 24.48 -1.07
N ILE A 2 -4.72 24.08 -0.30
CA ILE A 2 -3.32 24.22 -0.72
C ILE A 2 -2.98 23.02 -1.62
N LEU A 3 -2.55 23.29 -2.85
CA LEU A 3 -2.17 22.25 -3.80
C LEU A 3 -0.73 21.80 -3.56
N LEU A 4 -0.44 20.53 -3.80
CA LEU A 4 0.94 20.03 -3.74
C LEU A 4 1.81 20.70 -4.82
N SER A 5 1.23 20.96 -6.00
CA SER A 5 1.93 21.63 -7.10
C SER A 5 2.41 23.04 -6.73
N SER A 6 1.63 23.81 -5.96
CA SER A 6 2.05 25.14 -5.49
C SER A 6 3.19 25.06 -4.47
N LEU A 7 3.15 24.08 -3.56
CA LEU A 7 4.23 23.87 -2.60
C LEU A 7 5.52 23.40 -3.28
N ILE A 8 5.41 22.54 -4.30
CA ILE A 8 6.58 22.12 -5.09
C ILE A 8 7.21 23.35 -5.74
N LYS A 9 6.43 24.17 -6.47
CA LYS A 9 6.95 25.40 -7.10
C LYS A 9 7.62 26.34 -6.12
N GLN A 10 7.07 26.48 -4.91
CA GLN A 10 7.63 27.36 -3.89
C GLN A 10 8.94 26.84 -3.29
N PHE A 11 9.07 25.53 -3.06
CA PHE A 11 10.16 24.96 -2.26
C PHE A 11 11.16 24.11 -3.06
N GLU A 12 10.93 23.85 -4.34
CA GLU A 12 11.76 22.95 -5.17
C GLU A 12 13.24 23.36 -5.18
N SER A 13 13.58 24.61 -5.49
CA SER A 13 14.97 25.05 -5.58
C SER A 13 15.71 24.92 -4.23
N ALA A 14 15.04 25.22 -3.12
CA ALA A 14 15.61 25.05 -1.78
C ALA A 14 15.74 23.56 -1.42
N PHE A 15 14.75 22.75 -1.77
CA PHE A 15 14.74 21.31 -1.53
C PHE A 15 15.86 20.60 -2.29
N LEU A 16 16.06 20.91 -3.57
CA LEU A 16 17.12 20.31 -4.40
C LEU A 16 18.52 20.64 -3.91
N ARG A 17 18.71 21.83 -3.31
CA ARG A 17 19.97 22.21 -2.66
C ARG A 17 20.17 21.48 -1.34
N GLN A 18 19.13 21.43 -0.49
CA GLN A 18 19.21 20.81 0.84
C GLN A 18 19.41 19.29 0.78
N TYR A 19 18.81 18.61 -0.21
CA TYR A 19 18.82 17.15 -0.33
C TYR A 19 19.60 16.65 -1.57
N SER A 20 20.62 17.38 -2.03
CA SER A 20 21.38 17.06 -3.25
C SER A 20 21.94 15.64 -3.24
N GLU A 21 22.45 15.20 -2.09
CA GLU A 21 23.10 13.89 -1.91
C GLU A 21 22.12 12.74 -1.68
N GLN A 22 20.90 13.02 -1.20
CA GLN A 22 19.92 11.97 -0.86
C GLN A 22 18.83 11.79 -1.93
N ILE A 23 18.71 12.73 -2.87
CA ILE A 23 17.64 12.69 -3.86
C ILE A 23 17.90 11.66 -4.96
N LEU A 24 16.94 10.74 -5.14
CA LEU A 24 17.02 9.72 -6.18
C LEU A 24 16.49 10.25 -7.52
N PRO A 25 16.91 9.67 -8.66
CA PRO A 25 16.35 10.03 -9.98
C PRO A 25 14.81 9.86 -10.05
N SER A 26 14.25 8.90 -9.30
CA SER A 26 12.80 8.72 -9.17
C SER A 26 12.12 9.89 -8.45
N HIS A 27 12.77 10.48 -7.44
CA HIS A 27 12.24 11.64 -6.72
C HIS A 27 12.17 12.87 -7.63
N ARG A 28 13.23 13.13 -8.42
CA ARG A 28 13.25 14.23 -9.40
C ARG A 28 12.11 14.09 -10.42
N LYS A 29 11.95 12.89 -11.00
CA LYS A 29 10.84 12.61 -11.94
C LYS A 29 9.46 12.81 -11.32
N ALA A 30 9.28 12.36 -10.08
CA ALA A 30 8.03 12.56 -9.35
C ALA A 30 7.77 14.05 -9.09
N LEU A 31 8.80 14.79 -8.66
CA LEU A 31 8.72 16.23 -8.38
C LEU A 31 8.31 17.01 -9.63
N THR A 32 9.03 16.84 -10.75
CA THR A 32 8.73 17.50 -12.02
C THR A 32 7.31 17.20 -12.50
N ALA A 33 6.88 15.93 -12.45
CA ALA A 33 5.53 15.56 -12.86
C ALA A 33 4.46 16.19 -11.97
N MET A 34 4.66 16.20 -10.64
CA MET A 34 3.68 16.75 -9.71
C MET A 34 3.66 18.29 -9.71
N ALA A 35 4.76 18.97 -10.04
CA ALA A 35 4.86 20.43 -10.11
C ALA A 35 3.89 21.08 -11.12
N VAL A 36 3.63 20.39 -12.23
CA VAL A 36 2.76 20.88 -13.32
C VAL A 36 1.37 20.25 -13.31
N CYS A 37 1.10 19.35 -12.35
CA CYS A 37 -0.16 18.61 -12.31
C CYS A 37 -1.37 19.55 -12.16
N ARG A 38 -2.30 19.49 -13.13
CA ARG A 38 -3.52 20.32 -13.16
C ARG A 38 -3.24 21.84 -13.12
N THR A 39 -2.07 22.29 -13.57
CA THR A 39 -1.75 23.71 -13.66
C THR A 39 -1.85 24.20 -15.12
N PRO A 40 -1.80 25.52 -15.37
CA PRO A 40 -1.73 26.06 -16.73
C PRO A 40 -0.52 25.57 -17.55
N GLN A 41 0.51 25.03 -16.90
CA GLN A 41 1.70 24.44 -17.53
C GLN A 41 1.51 22.98 -17.96
N SER A 42 0.38 22.35 -17.62
CA SER A 42 0.04 21.02 -18.14
C SER A 42 -0.51 21.09 -19.57
N LEU A 43 -0.53 19.96 -20.26
CA LEU A 43 -1.40 19.78 -21.43
C LEU A 43 -2.84 20.09 -21.02
N ARG A 44 -3.62 20.69 -21.92
CA ARG A 44 -4.98 21.14 -21.64
C ARG A 44 -5.95 20.54 -22.65
N MET A 45 -7.10 20.10 -22.19
CA MET A 45 -8.23 19.72 -23.01
C MET A 45 -9.21 20.88 -23.07
N ARG A 46 -9.71 21.22 -24.25
CA ARG A 46 -10.86 22.11 -24.39
C ARG A 46 -12.12 21.25 -24.46
N ALA A 47 -12.97 21.33 -23.44
CA ALA A 47 -14.29 20.72 -23.43
C ALA A 47 -15.31 21.77 -23.88
N GLY A 48 -16.21 21.40 -24.79
CA GLY A 48 -17.33 22.24 -25.20
C GLY A 48 -18.66 21.60 -24.80
N CYS A 49 -19.64 22.43 -24.43
CA CYS A 49 -21.01 21.97 -24.28
C CYS A 49 -21.57 21.62 -25.68
N SER A 50 -22.31 20.51 -25.80
CA SER A 50 -22.99 20.17 -27.06
C SER A 50 -24.27 20.96 -27.29
N GLN A 51 -24.73 21.73 -26.31
CA GLN A 51 -26.01 22.45 -26.32
C GLN A 51 -25.87 23.99 -26.28
N CYS A 52 -24.66 24.52 -26.06
CA CYS A 52 -24.39 25.96 -26.05
C CYS A 52 -22.91 26.27 -26.31
N ASP A 53 -22.57 27.55 -26.49
CA ASP A 53 -21.20 28.02 -26.77
C ASP A 53 -20.24 27.95 -25.57
N HIS A 54 -20.68 27.39 -24.45
CA HIS A 54 -19.83 27.27 -23.27
C HIS A 54 -18.64 26.33 -23.53
N THR A 55 -17.44 26.84 -23.29
CA THR A 55 -16.21 26.04 -23.34
C THR A 55 -15.43 26.15 -22.04
N LEU A 56 -14.83 25.03 -21.64
CA LEU A 56 -13.99 24.89 -20.46
C LEU A 56 -12.62 24.38 -20.88
N THR A 57 -11.56 25.02 -20.38
CA THR A 57 -10.20 24.48 -20.51
C THR A 57 -9.84 23.69 -19.27
N VAL A 58 -9.66 22.38 -19.42
CA VAL A 58 -9.34 21.45 -18.33
C VAL A 58 -7.86 21.10 -18.37
N PRO A 59 -7.05 21.49 -17.38
CA PRO A 59 -5.66 21.09 -17.30
C PRO A 59 -5.55 19.59 -17.00
N HIS A 60 -4.58 18.92 -17.62
CA HIS A 60 -4.41 17.47 -17.51
C HIS A 60 -3.76 17.06 -16.18
N SER A 61 -4.12 15.86 -15.74
CA SER A 61 -3.42 15.13 -14.69
C SER A 61 -2.00 14.76 -15.15
N CYS A 62 -1.01 14.81 -14.26
CA CYS A 62 0.35 14.37 -14.59
C CYS A 62 0.50 12.83 -14.70
N GLY A 63 -0.50 12.06 -14.26
CA GLY A 63 -0.49 10.60 -14.33
C GLY A 63 0.55 9.91 -13.44
N HIS A 64 1.34 10.66 -12.66
CA HIS A 64 2.35 10.08 -11.80
C HIS A 64 1.69 9.31 -10.65
N ARG A 65 2.11 8.06 -10.42
CA ARG A 65 1.52 7.13 -9.43
C ARG A 65 1.60 7.58 -7.96
N HIS A 66 2.43 8.57 -7.66
CA HIS A 66 2.56 9.18 -6.33
C HIS A 66 1.85 10.53 -6.22
N CYS A 67 1.28 11.04 -7.32
CA CYS A 67 0.52 12.28 -7.28
C CYS A 67 -0.77 12.08 -6.47
N PRO A 68 -1.03 12.89 -5.43
CA PRO A 68 -2.22 12.76 -4.61
C PRO A 68 -3.51 13.14 -5.36
N HIS A 69 -3.38 13.78 -6.53
CA HIS A 69 -4.48 14.32 -7.29
C HIS A 69 -4.98 13.40 -8.43
N CYS A 70 -4.11 12.59 -9.04
CA CYS A 70 -4.41 11.98 -10.36
C CYS A 70 -5.04 10.57 -10.30
N GLN A 71 -4.70 9.77 -9.31
CA GLN A 71 -4.79 8.31 -9.42
C GLN A 71 -6.14 7.71 -8.97
N ASN A 72 -7.20 8.53 -8.89
CA ASN A 72 -8.48 8.06 -8.38
C ASN A 72 -9.12 6.99 -9.28
N HIS A 73 -9.04 7.16 -10.60
CA HIS A 73 -9.57 6.19 -11.56
C HIS A 73 -8.83 4.85 -11.49
N GLU A 74 -7.49 4.88 -11.49
CA GLU A 74 -6.65 3.68 -11.33
C GLU A 74 -6.92 2.94 -10.01
N SER A 75 -7.14 3.69 -8.93
CA SER A 75 -7.56 3.15 -7.62
C SER A 75 -8.87 2.37 -7.72
N GLN A 76 -9.87 2.97 -8.38
CA GLN A 76 -11.19 2.39 -8.54
C GLN A 76 -11.12 1.11 -9.40
N GLN A 77 -10.45 1.16 -10.56
CA GLN A 77 -10.27 -0.04 -11.39
C GLN A 77 -9.50 -1.16 -10.67
N TRP A 78 -8.49 -0.80 -9.88
CA TRP A 78 -7.78 -1.80 -9.07
C TRP A 78 -8.69 -2.43 -8.03
N LEU A 79 -9.49 -1.61 -7.32
CA LEU A 79 -10.42 -2.04 -6.29
C LEU A 79 -11.50 -2.97 -6.85
N GLU A 80 -12.16 -2.58 -7.94
CA GLU A 80 -13.18 -3.41 -8.62
C GLU A 80 -12.62 -4.77 -9.03
N ARG A 81 -11.38 -4.81 -9.55
CA ARG A 81 -10.70 -6.07 -9.88
C ARG A 81 -10.43 -6.95 -8.66
N GLN A 82 -10.25 -6.38 -7.48
CA GLN A 82 -10.05 -7.17 -6.26
C GLN A 82 -11.39 -7.63 -5.67
N LEU A 83 -12.40 -6.77 -5.66
CA LEU A 83 -13.76 -7.11 -5.21
C LEU A 83 -14.36 -8.24 -6.07
N LYS A 84 -14.14 -8.21 -7.39
CA LYS A 84 -14.56 -9.28 -8.31
C LYS A 84 -13.93 -10.65 -8.03
N LYS A 85 -12.88 -10.72 -7.20
CA LYS A 85 -12.22 -11.96 -6.79
C LYS A 85 -12.61 -12.42 -5.38
N GLN A 86 -13.58 -11.76 -4.75
CA GLN A 86 -14.05 -12.19 -3.45
C GLN A 86 -14.62 -13.61 -3.52
N VAL A 87 -14.45 -14.32 -2.41
CA VAL A 87 -14.93 -15.69 -2.18
C VAL A 87 -15.70 -15.68 -0.85
N PRO A 88 -16.66 -16.59 -0.64
CA PRO A 88 -17.43 -16.63 0.60
C PRO A 88 -16.59 -17.23 1.74
N ALA A 89 -15.86 -16.35 2.42
CA ALA A 89 -15.04 -16.65 3.59
C ALA A 89 -14.92 -15.41 4.47
N ALA A 90 -14.58 -15.59 5.75
CA ALA A 90 -14.16 -14.49 6.60
C ALA A 90 -12.78 -13.97 6.12
N TYR A 91 -12.60 -12.66 6.06
CA TYR A 91 -11.35 -12.03 5.65
C TYR A 91 -10.60 -11.45 6.83
N PHE A 92 -9.27 -11.45 6.70
CA PHE A 92 -8.34 -10.92 7.67
C PHE A 92 -7.41 -9.91 7.03
N LEU A 93 -7.15 -8.81 7.74
CA LEU A 93 -6.09 -7.86 7.43
C LEU A 93 -4.90 -8.16 8.34
N LEU A 94 -3.81 -8.62 7.73
CA LEU A 94 -2.54 -8.81 8.41
C LEU A 94 -1.61 -7.65 8.07
N THR A 95 -0.81 -7.20 9.03
CA THR A 95 0.18 -6.13 8.80
C THR A 95 1.52 -6.56 9.37
N PHE A 96 2.52 -6.65 8.50
CA PHE A 96 3.89 -7.03 8.86
C PHE A 96 4.77 -5.79 8.77
N THR A 97 5.38 -5.40 9.89
CA THR A 97 6.11 -4.13 10.01
C THR A 97 7.61 -4.37 10.08
N LEU A 98 8.38 -3.61 9.30
CA LEU A 98 9.84 -3.62 9.39
C LEU A 98 10.30 -2.84 10.64
N PRO A 99 11.14 -3.43 11.51
CA PRO A 99 11.73 -2.72 12.64
C PRO A 99 12.54 -1.49 12.22
N ALA A 100 12.67 -0.52 13.12
CA ALA A 100 13.29 0.77 12.82
C ALA A 100 14.75 0.62 12.37
N GLU A 101 15.46 -0.33 12.96
CA GLU A 101 16.87 -0.64 12.79
C GLU A 101 17.18 -1.15 11.37
N LEU A 102 16.20 -1.81 10.73
CA LEU A 102 16.32 -2.30 9.36
C LEU A 102 15.89 -1.26 8.30
N ARG A 103 15.33 -0.12 8.70
CA ARG A 103 14.87 0.91 7.76
C ARG A 103 16.01 1.57 6.97
N PRO A 104 17.19 1.87 7.55
CA PRO A 104 18.32 2.35 6.76
C PRO A 104 18.76 1.36 5.68
N LEU A 105 18.75 0.05 5.98
CA LEU A 105 19.01 -0.99 4.99
C LEU A 105 17.96 -0.97 3.88
N ALA A 106 16.67 -0.92 4.25
CA ALA A 106 15.58 -0.81 3.29
C ALA A 106 15.62 0.46 2.45
N TRP A 107 16.14 1.57 3.00
CA TRP A 107 16.34 2.81 2.26
C TRP A 107 17.44 2.68 1.20
N ARG A 108 18.57 2.06 1.53
CA ARG A 108 19.70 1.87 0.59
C ARG A 108 19.38 0.84 -0.48
N HIS A 109 18.61 -0.19 -0.14
CA HIS A 109 18.34 -1.34 -1.01
C HIS A 109 16.84 -1.49 -1.33
N GLN A 110 16.16 -0.37 -1.63
CA GLN A 110 14.69 -0.30 -1.77
C GLN A 110 14.09 -1.43 -2.60
N ARG A 111 14.59 -1.65 -3.83
CA ARG A 111 14.02 -2.67 -4.73
C ARG A 111 14.13 -4.08 -4.14
N GLN A 112 15.30 -4.43 -3.63
CA GLN A 112 15.60 -5.76 -3.09
C GLN A 112 14.79 -5.98 -1.81
N LEU A 113 14.96 -5.11 -0.80
CA LEU A 113 14.30 -5.28 0.50
C LEU A 113 12.79 -5.25 0.41
N TYR A 114 12.20 -4.39 -0.40
CA TYR A 114 10.74 -4.38 -0.57
C TYR A 114 10.23 -5.64 -1.26
N ALA A 115 11.00 -6.22 -2.20
CA ALA A 115 10.64 -7.48 -2.83
C ALA A 115 10.71 -8.64 -1.82
N LEU A 116 11.79 -8.70 -1.03
CA LEU A 116 11.97 -9.69 0.04
C LEU A 116 10.87 -9.58 1.09
N MET A 117 10.52 -8.37 1.54
CA MET A 117 9.44 -8.14 2.49
C MET A 117 8.12 -8.75 1.98
N ILE A 118 7.71 -8.45 0.74
CA ILE A 118 6.46 -8.99 0.18
C ILE A 118 6.53 -10.52 0.07
N GLN A 119 7.68 -11.07 -0.36
CA GLN A 119 7.87 -12.50 -0.50
C GLN A 119 7.82 -13.23 0.85
N CYS A 120 8.60 -12.79 1.84
CA CYS A 120 8.65 -13.40 3.17
C CYS A 120 7.30 -13.31 3.89
N VAL A 121 6.53 -12.24 3.68
CA VAL A 121 5.16 -12.15 4.20
C VAL A 121 4.26 -13.21 3.58
N TRP A 122 4.29 -13.37 2.25
CA TRP A 122 3.52 -14.40 1.56
C TRP A 122 3.91 -15.80 2.01
N GLU A 123 5.21 -16.10 2.05
CA GLU A 123 5.72 -17.40 2.47
C GLU A 123 5.31 -17.72 3.90
N THR A 124 5.39 -16.75 4.82
CA THR A 124 4.94 -16.92 6.20
C THR A 124 3.48 -17.36 6.26
N VAL A 125 2.56 -16.63 5.62
CA VAL A 125 1.13 -16.99 5.70
C VAL A 125 0.80 -18.26 4.94
N ARG A 126 1.54 -18.57 3.86
CA ARG A 126 1.39 -19.82 3.11
C ARG A 126 1.75 -21.02 3.99
N THR A 127 2.91 -21.00 4.66
CA THR A 127 3.32 -22.06 5.59
C THR A 127 2.29 -22.23 6.71
N PHE A 128 1.78 -21.13 7.27
CA PHE A 128 0.76 -21.20 8.32
C PHE A 128 -0.55 -21.83 7.83
N ALA A 129 -1.03 -21.48 6.64
CA ALA A 129 -2.23 -22.08 6.06
C ALA A 129 -2.05 -23.57 5.71
N GLN A 130 -0.86 -23.97 5.26
CA GLN A 130 -0.54 -25.36 4.96
C GLN A 130 -0.52 -26.23 6.23
N ASN A 131 0.01 -25.69 7.33
CA ASN A 131 0.15 -26.40 8.60
C ASN A 131 -1.09 -26.28 9.51
N ASP A 132 -2.09 -25.48 9.12
CA ASP A 132 -3.30 -25.30 9.89
C ASP A 132 -4.26 -26.49 9.71
N LYS A 133 -4.80 -27.02 10.82
CA LYS A 133 -5.65 -28.22 10.85
C LYS A 133 -6.94 -28.09 10.03
N GLN A 134 -7.45 -26.88 9.80
CA GLN A 134 -8.67 -26.66 9.00
C GLN A 134 -8.34 -26.28 7.56
N LEU A 135 -7.33 -25.42 7.35
CA LEU A 135 -7.02 -24.91 6.01
C LEU A 135 -6.27 -25.91 5.13
N GLN A 136 -5.22 -26.58 5.64
CA GLN A 136 -4.46 -27.65 4.97
C GLN A 136 -4.23 -27.46 3.46
N GLY A 137 -3.90 -26.24 3.00
CA GLY A 137 -3.91 -25.95 1.57
C GLY A 137 -3.22 -24.65 1.19
N ILE A 138 -3.33 -24.27 -0.09
CA ILE A 138 -2.76 -23.04 -0.63
C ILE A 138 -3.76 -21.90 -0.39
N PRO A 139 -3.45 -20.89 0.44
CA PRO A 139 -4.34 -19.76 0.66
C PRO A 139 -4.35 -18.81 -0.54
N GLY A 140 -5.20 -17.80 -0.51
CA GLY A 140 -5.19 -16.68 -1.44
C GLY A 140 -4.92 -15.39 -0.67
N ALA A 141 -4.16 -14.47 -1.24
CA ALA A 141 -3.91 -13.19 -0.56
C ALA A 141 -3.62 -12.03 -1.52
N ILE A 142 -3.91 -10.81 -1.05
CA ILE A 142 -3.57 -9.55 -1.71
C ILE A 142 -2.60 -8.80 -0.82
N ALA A 143 -1.35 -8.67 -1.26
CA ALA A 143 -0.29 -7.96 -0.55
C ALA A 143 -0.15 -6.53 -1.09
N VAL A 144 0.02 -5.57 -0.20
CA VAL A 144 0.26 -4.16 -0.50
C VAL A 144 1.39 -3.62 0.37
N LEU A 145 2.47 -3.16 -0.27
CA LEU A 145 3.57 -2.47 0.40
C LEU A 145 3.21 -1.00 0.66
N HIS A 146 3.40 -0.58 1.90
CA HIS A 146 3.43 0.83 2.31
C HIS A 146 4.81 1.19 2.86
N THR A 147 5.20 2.45 2.72
CA THR A 147 6.51 2.96 3.18
C THR A 147 6.39 4.07 4.21
N HIS A 148 5.17 4.46 4.60
CA HIS A 148 4.94 5.65 5.42
C HIS A 148 4.04 5.39 6.62
N SER A 149 4.29 6.11 7.71
CA SER A 149 3.32 6.27 8.80
C SER A 149 2.22 7.27 8.40
N ARG A 150 1.17 7.41 9.22
CA ARG A 150 0.19 8.50 9.05
C ARG A 150 0.81 9.89 9.24
N ARG A 151 1.91 9.98 10.00
CA ARG A 151 2.71 11.19 10.22
C ARG A 151 3.77 11.42 9.12
N LEU A 152 3.73 10.60 8.05
CA LEU A 152 4.63 10.60 6.88
C LEU A 152 6.08 10.14 7.15
N ASP A 153 6.36 9.60 8.33
CA ASP A 153 7.69 9.04 8.64
C ASP A 153 7.94 7.78 7.82
N PHE A 154 9.20 7.53 7.47
CA PHE A 154 9.59 6.29 6.78
C PHE A 154 9.34 5.07 7.67
N HIS A 155 8.41 4.24 7.23
CA HIS A 155 7.86 3.11 7.96
C HIS A 155 7.42 1.99 6.99
N PRO A 156 8.37 1.23 6.40
CA PRO A 156 8.04 0.10 5.54
C PRO A 156 7.22 -0.97 6.26
N HIS A 157 6.07 -1.33 5.69
CA HIS A 157 5.22 -2.42 6.16
C HIS A 157 4.42 -3.00 5.00
N VAL A 158 4.01 -4.26 5.12
CA VAL A 158 3.17 -4.95 4.14
C VAL A 158 1.84 -5.27 4.77
N HIS A 159 0.76 -4.77 4.15
CA HIS A 159 -0.58 -5.25 4.44
C HIS A 159 -0.91 -6.45 3.57
N LEU A 160 -1.60 -7.42 4.15
CA LEU A 160 -2.11 -8.58 3.46
C LEU A 160 -3.60 -8.72 3.75
N VAL A 161 -4.43 -8.73 2.71
CA VAL A 161 -5.85 -9.11 2.82
C VAL A 161 -5.97 -10.57 2.39
N MET A 162 -6.39 -11.42 3.31
CA MET A 162 -6.43 -12.87 3.14
C MET A 162 -7.78 -13.41 3.60
N PRO A 163 -8.57 -14.09 2.73
CA PRO A 163 -9.65 -14.94 3.19
C PRO A 163 -9.11 -16.07 4.07
N ALA A 164 -9.83 -16.42 5.12
CA ALA A 164 -9.61 -17.63 5.92
C ALA A 164 -10.07 -18.87 5.14
N ALA A 165 -9.47 -19.06 3.98
CA ALA A 165 -9.75 -20.15 3.09
C ALA A 165 -8.48 -20.58 2.34
N ALA A 166 -8.47 -21.83 1.88
CA ALA A 166 -7.38 -22.44 1.16
C ALA A 166 -7.90 -23.46 0.15
N MET A 167 -7.14 -23.63 -0.93
CA MET A 167 -7.36 -24.69 -1.91
C MET A 167 -6.43 -25.86 -1.59
N ASP A 168 -7.02 -27.00 -1.23
CA ASP A 168 -6.33 -28.28 -1.20
C ASP A 168 -6.32 -28.83 -2.64
N VAL A 169 -5.21 -28.59 -3.33
CA VAL A 169 -5.08 -28.91 -4.76
C VAL A 169 -5.07 -30.43 -4.99
N THR A 170 -4.51 -31.20 -4.05
CA THR A 170 -4.40 -32.66 -4.14
C THR A 170 -5.78 -33.31 -4.11
N ASN A 171 -6.61 -32.93 -3.15
CA ASN A 171 -7.94 -33.50 -2.98
C ASN A 171 -9.04 -32.71 -3.71
N LYS A 172 -8.67 -31.61 -4.38
CA LYS A 172 -9.59 -30.66 -5.03
C LYS A 172 -10.65 -30.09 -4.06
N LEU A 173 -10.26 -29.83 -2.80
CA LEU A 173 -11.18 -29.35 -1.76
C LEU A 173 -11.01 -27.86 -1.48
N TRP A 174 -12.15 -27.17 -1.39
CA TRP A 174 -12.23 -25.83 -0.83
C TRP A 174 -12.34 -25.93 0.69
N ARG A 175 -11.35 -25.39 1.40
CA ARG A 175 -11.27 -25.44 2.86
C ARG A 175 -11.40 -24.04 3.43
N THR A 176 -12.22 -23.90 4.47
CA THR A 176 -12.42 -22.63 5.17
C THR A 176 -12.13 -22.79 6.66
N LYS A 177 -11.65 -21.72 7.30
CA LYS A 177 -11.43 -21.68 8.75
C LYS A 177 -12.36 -20.67 9.41
N GLY A 178 -13.09 -21.13 10.42
CA GLY A 178 -14.13 -20.34 11.09
C GLY A 178 -15.36 -20.11 10.20
N GLN A 179 -16.37 -19.40 10.75
CA GLN A 179 -17.60 -19.10 10.00
C GLN A 179 -17.50 -17.78 9.25
N ALA A 180 -18.03 -17.73 8.02
CA ALA A 180 -18.03 -16.56 7.15
C ALA A 180 -18.68 -15.30 7.79
N ASN A 181 -19.60 -15.50 8.76
CA ASN A 181 -20.35 -14.45 9.44
C ASN A 181 -19.86 -14.12 10.87
N ALA A 182 -18.76 -14.72 11.34
CA ALA A 182 -18.26 -14.44 12.68
C ALA A 182 -17.59 -13.05 12.75
N LYS A 183 -18.23 -12.11 13.47
CA LYS A 183 -17.71 -10.75 13.74
C LYS A 183 -16.36 -10.76 14.49
N THR A 184 -16.01 -11.87 15.14
CA THR A 184 -14.77 -12.09 15.90
C THR A 184 -14.13 -13.40 15.45
N GLY A 185 -13.37 -13.35 14.36
CA GLY A 185 -12.65 -14.52 13.84
C GLY A 185 -11.20 -14.58 14.33
N TYR A 186 -10.67 -15.79 14.52
CA TYR A 186 -9.25 -16.05 14.72
C TYR A 186 -8.67 -16.77 13.51
N LEU A 187 -7.61 -16.21 12.91
CA LEU A 187 -6.89 -16.83 11.81
C LEU A 187 -5.59 -17.48 12.30
N PHE A 188 -4.60 -16.67 12.72
CA PHE A 188 -3.29 -17.15 13.17
C PHE A 188 -2.81 -16.36 14.39
N ASN A 189 -1.94 -16.97 15.19
CA ASN A 189 -1.27 -16.30 16.30
C ASN A 189 -0.26 -15.27 15.77
N HIS A 190 -0.45 -14.01 16.12
CA HIS A 190 0.35 -12.91 15.62
C HIS A 190 1.82 -12.94 16.08
N LYS A 191 2.11 -13.44 17.29
CA LYS A 191 3.49 -13.60 17.79
C LYS A 191 4.23 -14.70 17.01
N ALA A 192 3.54 -15.80 16.71
CA ALA A 192 4.09 -16.87 15.88
C ALA A 192 4.38 -16.37 14.45
N LEU A 193 3.44 -15.63 13.85
CA LEU A 193 3.65 -14.98 12.54
C LEU A 193 4.89 -14.07 12.56
N ALA A 194 5.03 -13.24 13.60
CA ALA A 194 6.18 -12.34 13.74
C ALA A 194 7.50 -13.10 13.86
N LYS A 195 7.55 -14.18 14.64
CA LYS A 195 8.75 -15.02 14.81
C LYS A 195 9.20 -15.64 13.48
N VAL A 196 8.27 -16.23 12.73
CA VAL A 196 8.57 -16.87 11.44
C VAL A 196 8.92 -15.84 10.36
N PHE A 197 8.19 -14.73 10.31
CA PHE A 197 8.50 -13.64 9.38
C PHE A 197 9.89 -13.05 9.64
N ARG A 198 10.26 -12.82 10.91
CA ARG A 198 11.61 -12.39 11.30
C ARG A 198 12.66 -13.35 10.77
N ALA A 199 12.54 -14.65 11.08
CA ALA A 199 13.50 -15.65 10.64
C ALA A 199 13.67 -15.65 9.11
N LYS A 200 12.55 -15.72 8.38
CA LYS A 200 12.55 -15.72 6.91
C LYS A 200 13.17 -14.47 6.31
N LEU A 201 12.84 -13.28 6.84
CA LEU A 201 13.36 -12.04 6.28
C LEU A 201 14.85 -11.88 6.54
N LEU A 202 15.33 -12.21 7.75
CA LEU A 202 16.75 -12.14 8.08
C LEU A 202 17.58 -13.11 7.22
N GLU A 203 17.12 -14.36 7.10
CA GLU A 203 17.75 -15.37 6.22
C GLU A 203 17.79 -14.88 4.76
N ALA A 204 16.67 -14.35 4.26
CA ALA A 204 16.60 -13.86 2.89
C ALA A 204 17.51 -12.64 2.64
N ILE A 205 17.67 -11.75 3.62
CA ILE A 205 18.61 -10.62 3.54
C ILE A 205 20.06 -11.13 3.44
N ILE A 206 20.44 -12.08 4.30
CA ILE A 206 21.80 -12.66 4.29
C ILE A 206 22.07 -13.36 2.95
N ARG A 207 21.11 -14.15 2.45
CA ARG A 207 21.24 -14.87 1.18
C ARG A 207 21.42 -13.94 -0.02
N GLU A 208 20.86 -12.72 0.04
CA GLU A 208 21.03 -11.68 -0.98
C GLU A 208 22.36 -10.92 -0.84
N GLY A 209 23.25 -11.34 0.08
CA GLY A 209 24.55 -10.71 0.30
C GLY A 209 24.46 -9.35 0.99
N LEU A 210 23.33 -9.04 1.64
CA LEU A 210 23.11 -7.76 2.30
C LEU A 210 23.49 -7.83 3.78
N MET A 211 24.21 -6.81 4.25
CA MET A 211 24.64 -6.74 5.64
C MET A 211 23.50 -6.32 6.57
N LEU A 212 23.21 -7.17 7.56
CA LEU A 212 22.29 -6.83 8.63
C LEU A 212 22.88 -5.73 9.53
N PRO A 213 22.05 -4.88 10.14
CA PRO A 213 22.53 -3.94 11.14
C PRO A 213 23.10 -4.68 12.36
N ALA A 214 24.08 -4.08 13.03
CA ALA A 214 24.74 -4.68 14.20
C ALA A 214 23.76 -5.02 15.34
N LYS A 215 22.66 -4.27 15.46
CA LYS A 215 21.59 -4.50 16.42
C LYS A 215 20.23 -4.39 15.73
N TYR A 216 19.33 -5.31 16.06
CA TYR A 216 17.93 -5.30 15.66
C TYR A 216 17.11 -6.09 16.70
N PRO A 217 15.82 -5.77 16.88
CA PRO A 217 15.04 -6.35 17.96
C PRO A 217 14.77 -7.84 17.75
N GLU A 218 14.67 -8.56 18.86
CA GLU A 218 14.21 -9.95 18.89
C GLU A 218 12.70 -10.06 18.62
N ALA A 219 11.92 -9.17 19.23
CA ALA A 219 10.47 -9.11 19.07
C ALA A 219 10.08 -8.25 17.87
N TRP A 220 9.45 -8.85 16.87
CA TRP A 220 8.88 -8.16 15.72
C TRP A 220 7.36 -8.02 15.86
N VAL A 221 6.78 -7.07 15.12
CA VAL A 221 5.34 -6.77 15.20
C VAL A 221 4.63 -7.25 13.94
N VAL A 222 3.63 -8.10 14.17
CA VAL A 222 2.62 -8.47 13.18
C VAL A 222 1.25 -8.24 13.81
N ASP A 223 0.35 -7.60 13.07
CA ASP A 223 -1.07 -7.54 13.42
C ASP A 223 -1.84 -8.56 12.57
N CYS A 224 -2.88 -9.18 13.15
CA CYS A 224 -3.82 -10.05 12.44
C CYS A 224 -5.24 -9.75 12.93
N LYS A 225 -6.07 -9.14 12.08
CA LYS A 225 -7.39 -8.62 12.47
C LYS A 225 -8.48 -9.12 11.52
N SER A 226 -9.57 -9.64 12.07
CA SER A 226 -10.78 -9.94 11.28
C SER A 226 -11.36 -8.66 10.69
N VAL A 227 -11.77 -8.72 9.42
CA VAL A 227 -12.33 -7.59 8.66
C VAL A 227 -13.63 -7.99 7.94
N GLY A 228 -14.35 -9.00 8.45
CA GLY A 228 -15.63 -9.46 7.91
C GLY A 228 -15.49 -9.97 6.47
N SER A 229 -16.28 -9.44 5.53
CA SER A 229 -16.21 -9.81 4.10
C SER A 229 -14.97 -9.27 3.37
N GLY A 230 -14.14 -8.45 4.03
CA GLY A 230 -12.92 -7.90 3.45
C GLY A 230 -13.13 -6.68 2.54
N GLY A 231 -14.37 -6.39 2.11
CA GLY A 231 -14.67 -5.27 1.20
C GLY A 231 -14.17 -3.92 1.73
N LYS A 232 -14.45 -3.60 3.01
CA LYS A 232 -13.95 -2.38 3.66
C LYS A 232 -12.42 -2.33 3.73
N ALA A 233 -11.75 -3.47 3.94
CA ALA A 233 -10.30 -3.55 3.97
C ALA A 233 -9.69 -3.35 2.58
N LEU A 234 -10.30 -3.88 1.52
CA LEU A 234 -9.90 -3.64 0.14
C LEU A 234 -10.08 -2.18 -0.27
N VAL A 235 -11.21 -1.57 0.09
CA VAL A 235 -11.45 -0.12 -0.11
C VAL A 235 -10.40 0.70 0.62
N TYR A 236 -10.10 0.34 1.88
CA TYR A 236 -9.04 0.98 2.65
C TYR A 236 -7.70 0.89 1.91
N LEU A 237 -7.25 -0.30 1.52
CA LEU A 237 -5.98 -0.47 0.80
C LEU A 237 -5.95 0.26 -0.55
N GLY A 238 -7.05 0.24 -1.31
CA GLY A 238 -7.15 0.96 -2.58
C GLY A 238 -6.89 2.45 -2.43
N ARG A 239 -7.39 3.07 -1.36
CA ARG A 239 -7.13 4.49 -1.05
C ARG A 239 -5.64 4.75 -0.82
N TYR A 240 -4.93 3.91 -0.07
CA TYR A 240 -3.51 4.08 0.23
C TYR A 240 -2.58 3.70 -0.93
N LEU A 241 -3.03 2.83 -1.83
CA LEU A 241 -2.26 2.48 -3.01
C LEU A 241 -2.10 3.64 -3.99
N TYR A 242 -3.08 4.54 -4.07
CA TYR A 242 -3.19 5.48 -5.19
C TYR A 242 -3.37 6.95 -4.77
N ARG A 243 -3.88 7.30 -3.58
CA ARG A 243 -4.11 8.72 -3.21
C ARG A 243 -2.85 9.49 -2.77
N GLY A 244 -1.66 9.07 -3.22
CA GLY A 244 -0.40 9.57 -2.69
C GLY A 244 -0.24 9.24 -1.19
N VAL A 245 0.75 9.83 -0.54
CA VAL A 245 0.98 9.64 0.92
C VAL A 245 0.22 10.64 1.79
N ILE A 246 -0.30 11.71 1.19
CA ILE A 246 -1.06 12.78 1.83
C ILE A 246 -2.16 13.26 0.88
N GLN A 247 -3.33 13.63 1.41
CA GLN A 247 -4.38 14.29 0.63
C GLN A 247 -4.19 15.81 0.70
N GLU A 248 -4.38 16.52 -0.41
CA GLU A 248 -4.17 17.99 -0.46
C GLU A 248 -5.07 18.75 0.52
N LYS A 249 -6.27 18.23 0.82
CA LYS A 249 -7.15 18.79 1.86
C LYS A 249 -6.61 18.69 3.29
N ASP A 250 -5.61 17.84 3.53
CA ASP A 250 -4.97 17.66 4.82
C ASP A 250 -3.70 18.54 4.95
N ILE A 251 -3.33 19.26 3.90
CA ILE A 251 -2.38 20.37 3.94
C ILE A 251 -3.15 21.62 4.37
N VAL A 252 -2.97 22.03 5.63
CA VAL A 252 -3.85 23.01 6.28
C VAL A 252 -3.26 24.42 6.32
N ALA A 253 -1.92 24.57 6.27
CA ALA A 253 -1.29 25.88 6.22
C ALA A 253 0.07 25.85 5.49
N CYS A 254 0.44 26.99 4.91
CA CYS A 254 1.79 27.29 4.43
C CYS A 254 2.10 28.74 4.77
N ARG A 255 2.91 28.98 5.80
CA ARG A 255 3.26 30.33 6.33
C ARG A 255 4.73 30.32 6.75
N ASP A 256 5.43 31.43 6.52
CA ASP A 256 6.83 31.63 6.96
C ASP A 256 7.78 30.49 6.53
N GLY A 257 7.60 29.99 5.30
CA GLY A 257 8.39 28.88 4.74
C GLY A 257 8.11 27.51 5.39
N LYS A 258 7.10 27.41 6.27
CA LYS A 258 6.69 26.17 6.94
C LYS A 258 5.35 25.68 6.41
N VAL A 259 5.22 24.37 6.30
CA VAL A 259 4.00 23.68 5.89
C VAL A 259 3.45 22.92 7.09
N THR A 260 2.15 23.11 7.35
CA THR A 260 1.40 22.39 8.37
C THR A 260 0.45 21.42 7.69
N PHE A 261 0.49 20.16 8.10
CA PHE A 261 -0.47 19.15 7.67
C PHE A 261 -1.05 18.41 8.86
N ARG A 262 -2.28 17.92 8.73
CA ARG A 262 -2.94 17.12 9.75
C ARG A 262 -2.89 15.63 9.44
N TYR A 263 -2.89 14.82 10.48
CA TYR A 263 -2.96 13.37 10.39
C TYR A 263 -3.73 12.80 11.58
N GLN A 264 -4.32 11.62 11.42
CA GLN A 264 -4.94 10.92 12.54
C GLN A 264 -3.92 10.05 13.26
N ASN A 265 -3.73 10.26 14.56
CA ASN A 265 -2.86 9.44 15.39
C ASN A 265 -3.35 7.98 15.42
N SER A 266 -2.44 7.03 15.19
CA SER A 266 -2.80 5.61 15.09
C SER A 266 -3.24 5.00 16.43
N LYS A 267 -2.72 5.51 17.54
CA LYS A 267 -3.02 5.07 18.92
C LYS A 267 -4.26 5.77 19.45
N THR A 268 -4.26 7.11 19.52
CA THR A 268 -5.33 7.90 20.15
C THR A 268 -6.54 8.11 19.26
N LYS A 269 -6.42 7.88 17.94
CA LYS A 269 -7.44 8.17 16.90
C LYS A 269 -7.82 9.64 16.79
N GLN A 270 -7.11 10.54 17.46
CA GLN A 270 -7.33 11.98 17.38
C GLN A 270 -6.63 12.58 16.17
N TRP A 271 -7.16 13.71 15.68
CA TRP A 271 -6.51 14.52 14.66
C TRP A 271 -5.43 15.37 15.30
N GLU A 272 -4.20 15.24 14.79
CA GLU A 272 -3.04 16.00 15.19
C GLU A 272 -2.49 16.76 13.98
N SER A 273 -1.70 17.80 14.25
CA SER A 273 -1.00 18.56 13.20
C SER A 273 0.51 18.44 13.34
N ARG A 274 1.21 18.45 12.21
CA ARG A 274 2.68 18.52 12.15
C ARG A 274 3.08 19.69 11.27
N THR A 275 3.94 20.54 11.82
CA THR A 275 4.53 21.69 11.11
C THR A 275 6.00 21.43 10.86
N VAL A 276 6.46 21.58 9.62
CA VAL A 276 7.86 21.40 9.20
C VAL A 276 8.23 22.46 8.15
N THR A 277 9.52 22.62 7.82
CA THR A 277 9.91 23.46 6.69
C THR A 277 9.35 22.91 5.38
N GLY A 278 9.11 23.76 4.38
CA GLY A 278 8.62 23.33 3.07
C GLY A 278 9.53 22.29 2.41
N THR A 279 10.85 22.43 2.56
CA THR A 279 11.83 21.44 2.08
C THR A 279 11.69 20.08 2.78
N THR A 280 11.54 20.08 4.11
CA THR A 280 11.29 18.86 4.89
C THR A 280 9.96 18.23 4.52
N PHE A 281 8.92 19.03 4.26
CA PHE A 281 7.63 18.54 3.79
C PHE A 281 7.74 17.82 2.45
N LEU A 282 8.47 18.40 1.48
CA LEU A 282 8.72 17.73 0.19
C LEU A 282 9.50 16.43 0.38
N TRP A 283 10.51 16.41 1.26
CA TRP A 283 11.23 15.18 1.61
C TRP A 283 10.30 14.11 2.20
N LEU A 284 9.43 14.50 3.14
CA LEU A 284 8.46 13.61 3.78
C LEU A 284 7.52 12.94 2.78
N ILE A 285 7.24 13.57 1.63
CA ILE A 285 6.44 13.01 0.55
C ILE A 285 7.29 12.14 -0.39
N LEU A 286 8.43 12.67 -0.84
CA LEU A 286 9.22 12.07 -1.92
C LEU A 286 9.96 10.82 -1.50
N GLN A 287 10.32 10.68 -0.21
CA GLN A 287 10.96 9.47 0.31
C GLN A 287 10.08 8.21 0.14
N HIS A 288 8.80 8.36 -0.20
CA HIS A 288 7.88 7.26 -0.44
C HIS A 288 7.70 6.93 -1.93
N VAL A 289 8.41 7.62 -2.82
CA VAL A 289 8.43 7.32 -4.25
C VAL A 289 9.17 6.01 -4.47
N LEU A 290 8.47 5.02 -5.03
CA LEU A 290 9.02 3.68 -5.21
C LEU A 290 9.99 3.61 -6.41
N PRO A 291 10.93 2.65 -6.42
CA PRO A 291 11.79 2.40 -7.58
C PRO A 291 10.99 2.21 -8.88
N LYS A 292 11.53 2.69 -10.01
CA LYS A 292 10.88 2.59 -11.33
C LYS A 292 10.43 1.15 -11.62
N GLY A 293 9.16 0.96 -11.97
CA GLY A 293 8.61 -0.37 -12.28
C GLY A 293 8.38 -1.30 -11.08
N PHE A 294 8.62 -0.85 -9.84
CA PHE A 294 8.33 -1.67 -8.66
C PHE A 294 6.81 -1.84 -8.46
N ARG A 295 6.33 -3.08 -8.48
CA ARG A 295 4.92 -3.42 -8.23
C ARG A 295 4.62 -3.40 -6.73
N ARG A 296 3.88 -2.37 -6.31
CA ARG A 296 3.48 -2.13 -4.90
C ARG A 296 2.48 -3.16 -4.38
N ALA A 297 1.56 -3.61 -5.24
CA ALA A 297 0.54 -4.60 -4.93
C ALA A 297 0.81 -5.90 -5.67
N ARG A 298 0.61 -7.05 -5.00
CA ARG A 298 0.74 -8.39 -5.58
C ARG A 298 -0.39 -9.28 -5.09
N ASN A 299 -0.85 -10.18 -5.96
CA ASN A 299 -1.88 -11.17 -5.66
C ASN A 299 -1.25 -12.55 -5.63
N PHE A 300 -1.60 -13.38 -4.66
CA PHE A 300 -0.96 -14.67 -4.39
C PHE A 300 -1.97 -15.81 -4.29
N GLY A 301 -1.46 -17.03 -4.51
CA GLY A 301 -2.22 -18.27 -4.41
C GLY A 301 -3.47 -18.29 -5.28
N PHE A 302 -4.62 -18.70 -4.74
CA PHE A 302 -5.85 -18.74 -5.55
C PHE A 302 -6.39 -17.35 -5.93
N LEU A 303 -5.90 -16.24 -5.33
CA LEU A 303 -6.22 -14.87 -5.77
C LEU A 303 -5.29 -14.34 -6.88
N HIS A 304 -4.25 -15.10 -7.25
CA HIS A 304 -3.32 -14.77 -8.33
C HIS A 304 -4.08 -14.57 -9.67
N PRO A 305 -3.65 -13.65 -10.57
CA PRO A 305 -4.36 -13.39 -11.83
C PRO A 305 -4.50 -14.59 -12.77
N ASN A 306 -3.70 -15.64 -12.60
CA ASN A 306 -3.80 -16.89 -13.38
C ASN A 306 -4.88 -17.84 -12.84
N SER A 307 -5.43 -17.56 -11.66
CA SER A 307 -6.43 -18.42 -10.98
C SER A 307 -7.87 -18.01 -11.30
N LYS A 308 -8.11 -17.22 -12.38
CA LYS A 308 -9.44 -16.69 -12.74
C LYS A 308 -10.51 -17.78 -12.88
N ARG A 309 -10.15 -18.93 -13.48
CA ARG A 309 -11.09 -20.05 -13.67
C ARG A 309 -11.51 -20.65 -12.32
N LEU A 310 -10.54 -20.87 -11.43
CA LEU A 310 -10.80 -21.36 -10.07
C LEU A 310 -11.71 -20.40 -9.29
N ILE A 311 -11.43 -19.10 -9.34
CA ILE A 311 -12.27 -18.10 -8.66
C ILE A 311 -13.71 -18.13 -9.16
N ARG A 312 -13.92 -18.16 -10.49
CA ARG A 312 -15.28 -18.24 -11.06
C ARG A 312 -15.99 -19.53 -10.65
N LEU A 313 -15.27 -20.65 -10.64
CA LEU A 313 -15.82 -21.93 -10.20
C LEU A 313 -16.25 -21.88 -8.73
N LEU A 314 -15.40 -21.34 -7.84
CA LEU A 314 -15.73 -21.18 -6.42
C LEU A 314 -16.94 -20.26 -6.21
N GLN A 315 -17.00 -19.15 -6.95
CA GLN A 315 -18.14 -18.22 -6.91
C GLN A 315 -19.44 -18.90 -7.35
N TYR A 316 -19.40 -19.66 -8.44
CA TYR A 316 -20.55 -20.42 -8.93
C TYR A 316 -21.01 -21.49 -7.92
N LEU A 317 -20.09 -22.36 -7.49
CA LEU A 317 -20.40 -23.47 -6.57
C LEU A 317 -20.88 -23.00 -5.20
N LEU A 318 -20.43 -21.83 -4.74
CA LEU A 318 -20.76 -21.29 -3.42
C LEU A 318 -21.81 -20.16 -3.49
N GLY A 319 -22.46 -19.97 -4.64
CA GLY A 319 -23.57 -19.04 -4.81
C GLY A 319 -23.23 -17.56 -4.60
N LEU A 320 -21.98 -17.15 -4.83
CA LEU A 320 -21.54 -15.76 -4.70
C LEU A 320 -21.56 -15.07 -6.07
N ASP A 321 -22.44 -14.08 -6.24
CA ASP A 321 -22.37 -13.16 -7.39
C ASP A 321 -21.51 -11.94 -7.04
N PRO A 322 -20.30 -11.80 -7.63
CA PRO A 322 -19.43 -10.66 -7.37
C PRO A 322 -19.90 -9.34 -8.02
N ASN A 323 -20.98 -9.36 -8.83
CA ASN A 323 -21.52 -8.17 -9.50
C ASN A 323 -22.84 -7.66 -8.91
N ARG A 324 -23.39 -8.32 -7.89
CA ARG A 324 -24.51 -7.80 -7.08
C ARG A 324 -24.04 -6.67 -6.17
#